data_AF-A0A954DG22-F1
#
_entry.id   AF-A0A954DG22-F1
#
_cell.length_a   1.000
_cell.length_b   1.000
_cell.length_c   1.000
_cell.angle_alpha   90.00
_cell.angle_beta   90.00
_cell.angle_gamma   90.00
#
_symmetry.space_group_name_H-M   'P 1'
#
loop_
_entity.id
_entity.type
_entity.pdbx_description
1 polymer ?
#
loop_
_entity_poly.entity_id
_entity_poly.type
_entity_poly.pdbx_seq_one_letter_code
_entity_poly.pdbx_strand_id
1 'polypeptide(L)'
;IKAFMTTDEARGRVVLFGGETSLCTFLNDTWEWDGQTWTKMSPTQSPSPRAEGVMVYDEARQRVVIYGGRNCDSSNKSVIMNDTWEWDGVTWHAINAAASPTPREAYALAYDGNNEETVLFGGVETRSTPFKIMSDTWSYGATKPSVAKRIGTPCPGMSGSPDLSRVFGPWIGSSQVLRVDSIRANAPVAFLLGASAVEIPIPRQNMAACFLRTIPVLIEPRLADTRGVATWSAPVPNSASLLGARWVVQAAIPGGSLIDAMSGALDLQVGER
;
A
#
# COMPACT_ATOMS: atom_id res chain seq x y z
N ILE A 1 23.41 6.90 -19.24
CA ILE A 1 22.51 5.73 -19.12
C ILE A 1 21.73 5.89 -17.81
N LYS A 2 20.52 6.46 -17.86
CA LYS A 2 19.62 6.56 -16.71
C LYS A 2 18.34 5.80 -17.08
N ALA A 3 18.16 4.58 -16.58
CA ALA A 3 16.95 3.80 -16.82
C ALA A 3 16.07 3.82 -15.57
N PHE A 4 14.82 3.40 -15.72
CA PHE A 4 13.89 3.22 -14.61
C PHE A 4 14.08 1.82 -14.04
N MET A 5 14.15 1.67 -12.72
CA MET A 5 14.21 0.34 -12.10
C MET A 5 13.48 0.33 -10.75
N THR A 6 12.66 -0.68 -10.51
CA THR A 6 12.00 -0.94 -9.21
C THR A 6 11.76 -2.44 -9.05
N THR A 7 11.42 -2.87 -7.84
CA THR A 7 10.88 -4.22 -7.59
C THR A 7 9.40 -4.30 -7.95
N ASP A 8 8.94 -5.48 -8.35
CA ASP A 8 7.55 -5.90 -8.26
C ASP A 8 7.49 -7.01 -7.22
N GLU A 9 7.14 -6.63 -6.00
CA GLU A 9 7.31 -7.50 -4.84
C GLU A 9 6.31 -8.64 -4.83
N ALA A 10 5.07 -8.43 -5.31
CA ALA A 10 4.08 -9.50 -5.40
C ALA A 10 4.50 -10.62 -6.35
N ARG A 11 5.28 -10.30 -7.39
CA ARG A 11 5.78 -11.29 -8.36
C ARG A 11 7.23 -11.71 -8.10
N GLY A 12 7.91 -11.11 -7.12
CA GLY A 12 9.32 -11.34 -6.85
C GLY A 12 10.19 -11.03 -8.07
N ARG A 13 9.95 -9.87 -8.72
CA ARG A 13 10.69 -9.43 -9.92
C ARG A 13 11.38 -8.10 -9.68
N VAL A 14 12.43 -7.82 -10.43
CA VAL A 14 12.89 -6.44 -10.68
C VAL A 14 12.47 -6.06 -12.08
N VAL A 15 11.80 -4.93 -12.21
CA VAL A 15 11.35 -4.38 -13.49
C VAL A 15 12.32 -3.27 -13.89
N LEU A 16 12.78 -3.31 -15.13
CA LEU A 16 13.57 -2.26 -15.76
C LEU A 16 12.82 -1.76 -17.00
N PHE A 17 12.80 -0.44 -17.18
CA PHE A 17 12.20 0.17 -18.35
C PHE A 17 13.11 1.25 -18.95
N GLY A 18 13.18 1.26 -20.28
CA GLY A 18 13.74 2.35 -21.08
C GLY A 18 15.20 2.68 -20.78
N GLY A 19 15.54 3.96 -20.84
CA GLY A 19 16.91 4.45 -20.72
C GLY A 19 17.36 5.24 -21.94
N GLU A 20 18.63 5.65 -21.94
CA GLU A 20 19.24 6.43 -23.01
C GLU A 20 20.62 5.85 -23.35
N THR A 21 20.82 5.50 -24.62
CA THR A 21 22.06 4.90 -25.14
C THR A 21 23.07 5.95 -25.59
N SER A 22 22.57 7.03 -26.19
CA SER A 22 23.33 8.22 -26.57
C SER A 22 22.39 9.43 -26.56
N LEU A 23 22.91 10.64 -26.69
CA LEU A 23 22.11 11.86 -26.63
C LEU A 23 20.88 11.75 -27.54
N CYS A 24 19.69 11.94 -26.96
CA CYS A 24 18.41 11.87 -27.65
C CYS A 24 18.08 10.51 -28.29
N THR A 25 18.77 9.43 -27.92
CA THR A 25 18.47 8.05 -28.34
C THR A 25 17.96 7.25 -27.15
N PHE A 26 16.65 7.34 -26.91
CA PHE A 26 15.97 6.69 -25.80
C PHE A 26 15.44 5.31 -26.16
N LEU A 27 15.29 4.46 -25.16
CA LEU A 27 14.73 3.12 -25.25
C LEU A 27 13.35 3.08 -24.60
N ASN A 28 12.55 2.08 -24.98
CA ASN A 28 11.24 1.75 -24.38
C ASN A 28 11.07 0.25 -24.14
N ASP A 29 12.17 -0.50 -24.11
CA ASP A 29 12.10 -1.91 -23.77
C ASP A 29 11.83 -2.10 -22.28
N THR A 30 11.11 -3.18 -21.99
CA THR A 30 10.82 -3.62 -20.63
C THR A 30 11.56 -4.92 -20.39
N TRP A 31 12.26 -5.01 -19.26
CA TRP A 31 12.97 -6.21 -18.85
C TRP A 31 12.56 -6.58 -17.43
N GLU A 32 12.46 -7.88 -17.18
CA GLU A 32 12.25 -8.41 -15.83
C GLU A 32 13.39 -9.31 -15.42
N TRP A 33 13.84 -9.17 -14.17
CA TRP A 33 14.78 -10.08 -13.54
C TRP A 33 14.09 -10.93 -12.49
N ASP A 34 14.37 -12.22 -12.52
CA ASP A 34 13.71 -13.24 -11.69
C ASP A 34 14.50 -13.70 -10.46
N GLY A 35 15.70 -13.14 -10.23
CA GLY A 35 16.67 -13.68 -9.28
C GLY A 35 17.94 -14.21 -9.95
N GLN A 36 17.86 -14.57 -11.22
CA GLN A 36 18.89 -15.32 -11.93
C GLN A 36 19.13 -14.77 -13.35
N THR A 37 18.07 -14.45 -14.08
CA THR A 37 18.11 -14.07 -15.48
C THR A 37 17.27 -12.83 -15.77
N TRP A 38 17.76 -12.01 -16.71
CA TRP A 38 16.97 -10.93 -17.30
C TRP A 38 16.22 -11.45 -18.51
N THR A 39 14.90 -11.26 -18.53
CA THR A 39 14.01 -11.60 -19.64
C THR A 39 13.45 -10.32 -20.25
N LYS A 40 13.60 -10.17 -21.57
CA LYS A 40 12.98 -9.06 -22.29
C LYS A 40 11.49 -9.32 -22.46
N MET A 41 10.67 -8.44 -21.92
CA MET A 41 9.22 -8.52 -22.05
C MET A 41 8.77 -7.91 -23.38
N SER A 42 7.66 -8.41 -23.93
CA SER A 42 7.06 -7.92 -25.18
C SER A 42 5.60 -7.52 -24.97
N PRO A 43 5.36 -6.43 -24.21
CA PRO A 43 4.00 -6.01 -23.89
C PRO A 43 3.29 -5.43 -25.10
N THR A 44 1.96 -5.58 -25.14
CA THR A 44 1.12 -5.08 -26.24
C THR A 44 1.00 -3.56 -26.23
N GLN A 45 1.19 -2.94 -25.07
CA GLN A 45 1.24 -1.51 -24.86
C GLN A 45 2.49 -1.16 -24.06
N SER A 46 3.06 0.01 -24.30
CA SER A 46 4.29 0.46 -23.65
C SER A 46 4.37 1.98 -23.65
N PRO A 47 4.94 2.61 -22.61
CA PRO A 47 5.28 4.02 -22.67
C PRO A 47 6.18 4.33 -23.87
N SER A 48 6.10 5.55 -24.39
CA SER A 48 7.05 6.02 -25.40
C SER A 48 8.50 5.99 -24.86
N PRO A 49 9.53 5.91 -25.72
CA PRO A 49 10.93 5.91 -25.28
C PRO A 49 11.25 7.07 -24.35
N ARG A 50 11.90 6.78 -23.23
CA ARG A 50 12.18 7.78 -22.19
C ARG A 50 13.26 7.31 -21.21
N ALA A 51 13.81 8.27 -20.48
CA ALA A 51 14.73 8.10 -19.36
C ALA A 51 14.43 9.11 -18.25
N GLU A 52 15.20 9.09 -17.17
CA GLU A 52 15.26 10.18 -16.16
C GLU A 52 13.97 10.52 -15.42
N GLY A 53 12.94 9.68 -15.48
CA GLY A 53 11.82 9.76 -14.55
C GLY A 53 12.04 8.83 -13.35
N VAL A 54 10.96 8.59 -12.61
CA VAL A 54 10.99 7.72 -11.43
C VAL A 54 9.96 6.61 -11.60
N MET A 55 10.31 5.42 -11.13
CA MET A 55 9.47 4.23 -11.14
C MET A 55 9.40 3.66 -9.73
N VAL A 56 8.20 3.32 -9.28
CA VAL A 56 7.93 2.84 -7.92
C VAL A 56 6.96 1.67 -7.95
N TYR A 57 6.98 0.85 -6.91
CA TYR A 57 5.98 -0.20 -6.71
C TYR A 57 4.87 0.27 -5.80
N ASP A 58 3.65 0.28 -6.30
CA ASP A 58 2.45 0.48 -5.49
C ASP A 58 1.96 -0.89 -5.00
N GLU A 59 2.31 -1.22 -3.76
CA GLU A 59 2.00 -2.52 -3.16
C GLU A 59 0.49 -2.72 -2.97
N ALA A 60 -0.22 -1.65 -2.61
CA ALA A 60 -1.66 -1.69 -2.39
C ALA A 60 -2.41 -2.04 -3.65
N ARG A 61 -1.93 -1.64 -4.83
CA ARG A 61 -2.55 -1.94 -6.13
C ARG A 61 -1.84 -3.07 -6.88
N GLN A 62 -0.68 -3.51 -6.39
CA GLN A 62 0.23 -4.43 -7.08
C GLN A 62 0.51 -3.98 -8.51
N ARG A 63 0.99 -2.74 -8.64
CA ARG A 63 1.37 -2.14 -9.91
C ARG A 63 2.73 -1.49 -9.79
N VAL A 64 3.56 -1.66 -10.80
CA VAL A 64 4.73 -0.79 -10.98
C VAL A 64 4.26 0.47 -11.70
N VAL A 65 4.52 1.63 -11.13
CA VAL A 65 4.07 2.94 -11.62
C VAL A 65 5.26 3.72 -12.15
N ILE A 66 5.16 4.19 -13.40
CA ILE A 66 6.05 5.22 -13.96
C ILE A 66 5.28 6.53 -14.01
N TYR A 67 5.92 7.60 -13.56
CA TYR A 67 5.46 8.96 -13.85
C TYR A 67 6.56 9.71 -14.60
N GLY A 68 6.17 10.41 -15.67
CA GLY A 68 6.99 11.38 -16.37
C GLY A 68 8.22 10.80 -17.07
N GLY A 69 9.34 11.50 -16.94
CA GLY A 69 10.60 11.25 -17.64
C GLY A 69 10.87 12.20 -18.80
N ARG A 70 11.95 11.93 -19.52
CA ARG A 70 12.53 12.78 -20.57
C ARG A 70 12.70 11.98 -21.86
N ASN A 71 12.36 12.60 -22.98
CA ASN A 71 12.72 12.18 -24.34
C ASN A 71 13.25 13.40 -25.13
N CYS A 72 13.44 13.28 -26.44
CA CYS A 72 13.64 14.39 -27.37
C CYS A 72 12.60 14.36 -28.49
N ASP A 73 12.30 15.53 -29.04
CA ASP A 73 11.55 15.64 -30.30
C ASP A 73 12.46 15.37 -31.52
N SER A 74 11.88 15.44 -32.72
CA SER A 74 12.60 15.23 -33.99
C SER A 74 13.70 16.26 -34.26
N SER A 75 13.74 17.37 -33.52
CA SER A 75 14.79 18.40 -33.58
C SER A 75 15.85 18.22 -32.49
N ASN A 76 15.90 17.05 -31.83
CA ASN A 76 16.77 16.74 -30.70
C ASN A 76 16.60 17.71 -29.51
N LYS A 77 15.42 18.31 -29.34
CA LYS A 77 15.12 19.13 -28.16
C LYS A 77 14.45 18.28 -27.10
N SER A 78 14.93 18.41 -25.87
CA SER A 78 14.42 17.63 -24.74
C SER A 78 12.93 17.92 -24.48
N VAL A 79 12.11 16.88 -24.45
CA VAL A 79 10.67 16.86 -24.12
C VAL A 79 10.49 16.20 -22.76
N ILE A 80 9.81 16.90 -21.86
CA ILE A 80 9.48 16.38 -20.52
C ILE A 80 8.07 15.81 -20.56
N MET A 81 7.94 14.58 -20.11
CA MET A 81 6.70 13.82 -20.06
C MET A 81 6.01 14.04 -18.71
N ASN A 82 4.68 13.90 -18.68
CA ASN A 82 3.85 14.04 -17.48
C ASN A 82 2.71 13.02 -17.42
N ASP A 83 2.79 11.99 -18.25
CA ASP A 83 1.90 10.85 -18.25
C ASP A 83 2.29 9.85 -17.15
N THR A 84 1.30 9.07 -16.74
CA THR A 84 1.44 7.98 -15.77
C THR A 84 1.17 6.66 -16.49
N TRP A 85 2.00 5.67 -16.22
CA TRP A 85 1.86 4.31 -16.76
C TRP A 85 1.94 3.28 -15.65
N GLU A 86 1.18 2.20 -15.80
CA GLU A 86 1.16 1.09 -14.86
C GLU A 86 1.52 -0.22 -15.52
N TRP A 87 2.42 -0.96 -14.91
CA TRP A 87 2.77 -2.32 -15.28
C TRP A 87 2.07 -3.31 -14.36
N ASP A 88 1.36 -4.27 -14.96
CA ASP A 88 0.63 -5.34 -14.27
C ASP A 88 1.38 -6.69 -14.26
N GLY A 89 2.60 -6.73 -14.82
CA GLY A 89 3.37 -7.96 -15.02
C GLY A 89 3.24 -8.59 -16.41
N VAL A 90 2.34 -8.06 -17.26
CA VAL A 90 2.08 -8.56 -18.61
C VAL A 90 2.13 -7.42 -19.62
N THR A 91 1.46 -6.30 -19.34
CA THR A 91 1.40 -5.14 -20.24
C THR A 91 1.41 -3.82 -19.47
N TRP A 92 1.76 -2.74 -20.16
CA TRP A 92 1.64 -1.39 -19.61
C TRP A 92 0.28 -0.79 -19.90
N HIS A 93 -0.31 -0.09 -18.93
CA HIS A 93 -1.58 0.62 -19.08
C HIS A 93 -1.33 2.12 -18.93
N ALA A 94 -1.78 2.89 -19.92
CA ALA A 94 -1.75 4.34 -19.84
C ALA A 94 -2.86 4.81 -18.89
N ILE A 95 -2.50 5.64 -17.92
CA ILE A 95 -3.46 6.15 -16.94
C ILE A 95 -3.95 7.53 -17.37
N ASN A 96 -5.24 7.62 -17.64
CA ASN A 96 -5.94 8.87 -17.95
C ASN A 96 -6.56 9.43 -16.66
N ALA A 97 -5.73 10.07 -15.84
CA ALA A 97 -6.20 10.73 -14.63
C ALA A 97 -6.90 12.06 -14.96
N ALA A 98 -7.94 12.41 -14.20
CA ALA A 98 -8.66 13.68 -14.35
C ALA A 98 -7.78 14.90 -13.99
N ALA A 99 -6.78 14.70 -13.13
CA ALA A 99 -5.75 15.67 -12.80
C ALA A 99 -4.41 14.94 -12.71
N SER A 100 -3.36 15.58 -13.22
CA SER A 100 -1.99 15.06 -13.17
C SER A 100 -1.04 16.21 -12.84
N PRO A 101 0.11 15.93 -12.19
CA PRO A 101 1.15 16.92 -12.06
C PRO A 101 1.60 17.39 -13.46
N THR A 102 1.92 18.68 -13.58
CA THR A 102 2.47 19.28 -14.80
C THR A 102 3.86 18.71 -15.13
N PRO A 103 4.34 18.79 -16.40
CA PRO A 103 5.68 18.36 -16.78
C PRO A 103 6.76 18.95 -15.87
N ARG A 104 7.59 18.07 -15.31
CA ARG A 104 8.60 18.42 -14.30
C ARG A 104 9.74 17.42 -14.31
N GLU A 105 10.91 17.87 -13.90
CA GLU A 105 12.11 17.05 -13.68
C GLU A 105 12.52 17.14 -12.21
N ALA A 106 13.47 16.31 -11.79
CA ALA A 106 14.06 16.34 -10.44
C ALA A 106 13.04 16.33 -9.28
N TYR A 107 11.89 15.69 -9.49
CA TYR A 107 10.89 15.40 -8.45
C TYR A 107 11.25 14.12 -7.69
N ALA A 108 10.68 13.96 -6.50
CA ALA A 108 10.69 12.70 -5.77
C ALA A 108 9.37 11.96 -6.00
N LEU A 109 9.43 10.64 -6.10
CA LEU A 109 8.26 9.74 -6.15
C LEU A 109 8.53 8.57 -5.21
N ALA A 110 7.58 8.25 -4.33
CA ALA A 110 7.68 7.15 -3.38
C ALA A 110 6.30 6.55 -3.08
N TYR A 111 6.26 5.27 -2.71
CA TYR A 111 5.05 4.64 -2.20
C TYR A 111 4.98 4.79 -0.67
N ASP A 112 3.86 5.30 -0.16
CA ASP A 112 3.54 5.38 1.25
C ASP A 112 2.66 4.18 1.64
N GLY A 113 3.27 3.16 2.22
CA GLY A 113 2.54 1.96 2.66
C GLY A 113 1.55 2.18 3.80
N ASN A 114 1.65 3.28 4.56
CA ASN A 114 0.68 3.57 5.62
C ASN A 114 -0.64 4.09 5.04
N ASN A 115 -0.53 5.00 4.06
CA ASN A 115 -1.68 5.59 3.36
C ASN A 115 -2.08 4.80 2.11
N GLU A 116 -1.28 3.79 1.72
CA GLU A 116 -1.50 2.93 0.55
C GLU A 116 -1.61 3.74 -0.75
N GLU A 117 -0.73 4.73 -0.91
CA GLU A 117 -0.70 5.65 -2.05
C GLU A 117 0.73 5.93 -2.54
N THR A 118 0.86 6.22 -3.83
CA THR A 118 2.10 6.75 -4.43
C THR A 118 2.10 8.27 -4.32
N VAL A 119 3.13 8.85 -3.70
CA VAL A 119 3.27 10.28 -3.45
C VAL A 119 4.38 10.87 -4.31
N LEU A 120 4.07 11.95 -5.03
CA LEU A 120 5.05 12.80 -5.72
C LEU A 120 5.21 14.11 -4.94
N PHE A 121 6.45 14.59 -4.82
CA PHE A 121 6.74 15.90 -4.25
C PHE A 121 7.70 16.72 -5.11
N GLY A 122 7.32 17.99 -5.30
CA GLY A 122 8.18 19.02 -5.87
C GLY A 122 8.58 18.79 -7.32
N GLY A 123 9.81 19.18 -7.65
CA GLY A 123 10.39 19.14 -9.00
C GLY A 123 10.61 20.54 -9.59
N VAL A 124 11.05 20.57 -10.85
CA VAL A 124 11.32 21.81 -11.59
C VAL A 124 10.79 21.73 -13.01
N GLU A 125 10.15 22.81 -13.46
CA GLU A 125 9.75 23.00 -14.85
C GLU A 125 10.82 23.80 -15.60
N THR A 126 11.72 23.09 -16.27
CA THR A 126 12.92 23.65 -16.92
C THR A 126 12.65 24.42 -18.22
N ARG A 127 11.42 24.35 -18.76
CA ARG A 127 11.00 25.09 -19.97
C ARG A 127 10.42 26.48 -19.67
N SER A 128 10.26 26.84 -18.40
CA SER A 128 9.85 28.18 -17.98
C SER A 128 11.07 29.08 -17.73
N THR A 129 10.94 30.39 -17.96
CA THR A 129 11.99 31.38 -17.64
C THR A 129 11.41 32.48 -16.72
N PRO A 130 11.92 32.63 -15.48
CA PRO A 130 12.90 31.76 -14.81
C PRO A 130 12.35 30.34 -14.59
N PHE A 131 13.22 29.38 -14.29
CA PHE A 131 12.77 28.03 -13.92
C PHE A 131 11.77 28.09 -12.77
N LYS A 132 10.64 27.41 -12.93
CA LYS A 132 9.62 27.29 -11.90
C LYS A 132 9.93 26.09 -11.02
N ILE A 133 10.33 26.35 -9.79
CA ILE A 133 10.48 25.36 -8.74
C ILE A 133 9.09 25.03 -8.19
N MET A 134 8.82 23.75 -8.03
CA MET A 134 7.56 23.23 -7.53
C MET A 134 7.74 22.69 -6.11
N SER A 135 6.74 22.93 -5.26
CA SER A 135 6.69 22.48 -3.87
C SER A 135 5.33 21.87 -3.52
N ASP A 136 4.56 21.51 -4.54
CA ASP A 136 3.29 20.80 -4.43
C ASP A 136 3.51 19.32 -4.14
N THR A 137 2.52 18.71 -3.48
CA THR A 137 2.41 17.27 -3.26
C THR A 137 1.25 16.74 -4.06
N TRP A 138 1.47 15.61 -4.74
CA TRP A 138 0.44 14.86 -5.42
C TRP A 138 0.39 13.46 -4.84
N SER A 139 -0.81 12.90 -4.68
CA SER A 139 -0.97 11.49 -4.36
C SER A 139 -1.74 10.76 -5.45
N TYR A 140 -1.42 9.47 -5.59
CA TYR A 140 -1.96 8.58 -6.59
C TYR A 140 -2.23 7.22 -5.95
N GLY A 141 -3.49 6.82 -5.90
CA GLY A 141 -3.93 5.61 -5.21
C GLY A 141 -5.19 5.02 -5.83
N ALA A 142 -5.79 4.04 -5.15
CA ALA A 142 -6.94 3.33 -5.68
C ALA A 142 -8.19 4.22 -5.77
N THR A 143 -9.01 4.01 -6.80
CA THR A 143 -10.29 4.74 -6.95
C THR A 143 -11.33 4.33 -5.90
N LYS A 144 -11.25 3.10 -5.40
CA LYS A 144 -12.09 2.56 -4.33
C LYS A 144 -11.20 2.03 -3.20
N PRO A 145 -10.66 2.93 -2.36
CA PRO A 145 -9.64 2.56 -1.40
C PRO A 145 -10.17 1.61 -0.32
N SER A 146 -9.27 0.77 0.17
CA SER A 146 -9.49 0.06 1.43
C SER A 146 -9.50 1.05 2.59
N VAL A 147 -10.39 0.87 3.56
CA VAL A 147 -10.51 1.79 4.70
C VAL A 147 -10.44 1.02 6.01
N ALA A 148 -9.72 1.58 6.98
CA ALA A 148 -9.76 1.12 8.36
C ALA A 148 -9.97 2.29 9.33
N LYS A 149 -11.05 2.22 10.09
CA LYS A 149 -11.38 3.22 11.09
C LYS A 149 -11.25 2.63 12.49
N ARG A 150 -10.48 3.30 13.35
CA ARG A 150 -10.42 2.97 14.78
C ARG A 150 -11.74 3.32 15.45
N ILE A 151 -12.28 2.39 16.23
CA ILE A 151 -13.51 2.56 17.01
C ILE A 151 -13.33 2.02 18.43
N GLY A 152 -14.02 2.62 19.39
CA GLY A 152 -13.93 2.23 20.80
C GLY A 152 -12.60 2.60 21.47
N THR A 153 -12.59 2.50 22.80
CA THR A 153 -11.40 2.77 23.60
C THR A 153 -10.76 1.45 24.03
N PRO A 154 -9.43 1.31 23.97
CA PRO A 154 -8.73 0.13 24.48
C PRO A 154 -8.96 -0.08 25.99
N CYS A 155 -8.87 -1.34 26.40
CA CYS A 155 -8.89 -1.76 27.80
C CYS A 155 -7.48 -2.14 28.26
N PRO A 156 -6.85 -1.35 29.14
CA PRO A 156 -5.54 -1.69 29.66
C PRO A 156 -5.61 -2.93 30.56
N GLY A 157 -4.66 -3.84 30.39
CA GLY A 157 -4.34 -4.86 31.38
C GLY A 157 -3.07 -4.49 32.16
N MET A 158 -2.47 -5.47 32.82
CA MET A 158 -1.24 -5.25 33.61
C MET A 158 -0.05 -4.74 32.78
N SER A 159 -0.06 -4.97 31.46
CA SER A 159 1.02 -4.56 30.54
C SER A 159 0.65 -3.33 29.71
N GLY A 160 -0.43 -2.63 30.06
CA GLY A 160 -0.99 -1.54 29.26
C GLY A 160 -2.06 -1.99 28.27
N SER A 161 -2.38 -1.13 27.31
CA SER A 161 -3.38 -1.38 26.27
C SER A 161 -2.73 -1.85 24.97
N PRO A 162 -3.14 -3.01 24.41
CA PRO A 162 -2.65 -3.44 23.11
C PRO A 162 -3.15 -2.50 22.00
N ASP A 163 -2.28 -2.20 21.03
CA ASP A 163 -2.62 -1.35 19.88
C ASP A 163 -2.86 -2.20 18.63
N LEU A 164 -4.11 -2.27 18.19
CA LEU A 164 -4.49 -2.96 16.96
C LEU A 164 -4.42 -1.98 15.78
N SER A 165 -3.55 -2.28 14.82
CA SER A 165 -3.34 -1.51 13.61
C SER A 165 -3.50 -2.38 12.36
N ARG A 166 -3.83 -1.73 11.25
CA ARG A 166 -3.83 -2.31 9.91
C ARG A 166 -2.45 -2.13 9.31
N VAL A 167 -1.88 -3.20 8.79
CA VAL A 167 -0.63 -3.18 8.02
C VAL A 167 -0.93 -3.09 6.53
N PHE A 168 -1.94 -3.83 6.06
CA PHE A 168 -2.30 -3.89 4.64
C PHE A 168 -3.76 -4.30 4.40
N GLY A 169 -4.39 -3.72 3.38
CA GLY A 169 -5.75 -4.07 2.96
C GLY A 169 -6.83 -3.77 4.01
N PRO A 170 -8.05 -4.33 3.89
CA PRO A 170 -8.46 -5.36 2.94
C PRO A 170 -8.73 -4.90 1.50
N TRP A 171 -8.12 -5.61 0.55
CA TRP A 171 -8.32 -5.45 -0.91
C TRP A 171 -8.86 -6.74 -1.51
N ILE A 172 -9.81 -6.66 -2.45
CA ILE A 172 -10.32 -7.83 -3.18
C ILE A 172 -9.18 -8.61 -3.83
N GLY A 173 -9.23 -9.95 -3.71
CA GLY A 173 -8.27 -10.86 -4.32
C GLY A 173 -6.89 -10.85 -3.68
N SER A 174 -6.75 -10.31 -2.47
CA SER A 174 -5.48 -10.18 -1.76
C SER A 174 -5.59 -10.55 -0.29
N SER A 175 -4.46 -10.63 0.42
CA SER A 175 -4.47 -10.86 1.87
C SER A 175 -4.52 -9.55 2.63
N GLN A 176 -5.43 -9.42 3.59
CA GLN A 176 -5.36 -8.36 4.58
C GLN A 176 -4.35 -8.74 5.67
N VAL A 177 -3.65 -7.76 6.23
CA VAL A 177 -2.70 -7.98 7.32
C VAL A 177 -2.97 -6.99 8.45
N LEU A 178 -3.20 -7.52 9.65
CA LEU A 178 -3.40 -6.77 10.88
C LEU A 178 -2.28 -7.07 11.85
N ARG A 179 -1.96 -6.09 12.70
CA ARG A 179 -0.90 -6.17 13.71
C ARG A 179 -1.43 -5.70 15.05
N VAL A 180 -1.01 -6.37 16.11
CA VAL A 180 -1.20 -5.95 17.48
C VAL A 180 0.15 -5.76 18.12
N ASP A 181 0.40 -4.57 18.64
CA ASP A 181 1.62 -4.20 19.36
C ASP A 181 1.33 -3.99 20.86
N SER A 182 2.37 -3.66 21.62
CA SER A 182 2.29 -3.37 23.07
C SER A 182 1.75 -4.55 23.88
N ILE A 183 2.16 -5.76 23.50
CA ILE A 183 1.82 -7.01 24.18
C ILE A 183 3.08 -7.60 24.80
N ARG A 184 2.92 -8.41 25.85
CA ARG A 184 4.06 -9.11 26.45
C ARG A 184 4.62 -10.13 25.45
N ALA A 185 5.95 -10.27 25.40
CA ALA A 185 6.60 -11.28 24.58
C ALA A 185 6.04 -12.69 24.84
N ASN A 186 5.80 -13.45 23.77
CA ASN A 186 5.20 -14.79 23.79
C ASN A 186 3.79 -14.87 24.41
N ALA A 187 3.11 -13.75 24.67
CA ALA A 187 1.75 -13.77 25.16
C ALA A 187 0.78 -14.28 24.09
N PRO A 188 -0.26 -15.04 24.48
CA PRO A 188 -1.36 -15.35 23.57
C PRO A 188 -2.15 -14.09 23.21
N VAL A 189 -2.60 -14.02 21.97
CA VAL A 189 -3.49 -12.99 21.45
C VAL A 189 -4.61 -13.66 20.67
N ALA A 190 -5.84 -13.23 20.88
CA ALA A 190 -6.99 -13.63 20.07
C ALA A 190 -7.44 -12.45 19.20
N PHE A 191 -7.42 -12.62 17.89
CA PHE A 191 -8.10 -11.72 16.96
C PHE A 191 -9.58 -12.13 16.88
N LEU A 192 -10.46 -11.22 17.24
CA LEU A 192 -11.91 -11.40 17.27
C LEU A 192 -12.50 -10.70 16.05
N LEU A 193 -13.11 -11.46 15.14
CA LEU A 193 -13.65 -10.95 13.88
C LEU A 193 -15.15 -11.12 13.82
N GLY A 194 -15.87 -10.07 13.47
CA GLY A 194 -17.32 -10.11 13.31
C GLY A 194 -17.82 -9.18 12.22
N ALA A 195 -19.05 -9.41 11.77
CA ALA A 195 -19.65 -8.70 10.64
C ALA A 195 -20.28 -7.35 11.02
N SER A 196 -20.33 -6.99 12.31
CA SER A 196 -20.93 -5.74 12.78
C SER A 196 -20.22 -5.18 14.02
N ALA A 197 -20.25 -3.85 14.12
CA ALA A 197 -19.84 -3.15 15.33
C ALA A 197 -20.96 -3.28 16.36
N VAL A 198 -20.64 -3.80 17.54
CA VAL A 198 -21.54 -3.85 18.71
C VAL A 198 -20.84 -3.25 19.91
N GLU A 199 -21.55 -3.08 21.01
CA GLU A 199 -20.93 -2.70 22.28
C GLU A 199 -21.47 -3.63 23.36
N ILE A 200 -20.69 -4.66 23.68
CA ILE A 200 -21.07 -5.67 24.67
C ILE A 200 -20.20 -5.45 25.91
N PRO A 201 -20.79 -5.04 27.06
CA PRO A 201 -20.05 -4.89 28.30
C PRO A 201 -19.46 -6.24 28.73
N ILE A 202 -18.19 -6.25 29.12
CA ILE A 202 -17.54 -7.44 29.66
C ILE A 202 -17.66 -7.38 31.19
N PRO A 203 -18.41 -8.29 31.83
CA PRO A 203 -18.60 -8.25 33.28
C PRO A 203 -17.29 -8.60 33.98
N ARG A 204 -16.62 -7.61 34.57
CA ARG A 204 -15.44 -7.80 35.42
C ARG A 204 -15.44 -6.81 36.57
N GLN A 205 -15.17 -7.32 37.77
CA GLN A 205 -14.81 -6.47 38.89
C GLN A 205 -13.50 -5.74 38.54
N ASN A 206 -13.52 -4.39 38.60
CA ASN A 206 -12.42 -3.48 38.25
C ASN A 206 -12.16 -3.18 36.76
N MET A 207 -13.06 -3.56 35.84
CA MET A 207 -13.04 -3.11 34.43
C MET A 207 -14.36 -2.49 34.01
N ALA A 208 -14.90 -1.58 34.82
CA ALA A 208 -16.14 -0.84 34.55
C ALA A 208 -15.95 0.20 33.43
N ALA A 209 -15.69 -0.26 32.20
CA ALA A 209 -15.65 0.49 30.93
C ALA A 209 -15.24 -0.40 29.75
N CYS A 210 -15.09 -1.73 29.94
CA CYS A 210 -14.59 -2.61 28.91
C CYS A 210 -15.69 -3.20 28.04
N PHE A 211 -15.53 -3.00 26.74
CA PHE A 211 -16.50 -3.40 25.74
C PHE A 211 -15.86 -4.26 24.66
N LEU A 212 -16.49 -5.40 24.41
CA LEU A 212 -16.31 -6.12 23.17
C LEU A 212 -17.05 -5.34 22.07
N ARG A 213 -16.32 -5.05 20.98
CA ARG A 213 -16.81 -4.19 19.88
C ARG A 213 -17.34 -4.96 18.68
N THR A 214 -17.35 -6.29 18.77
CA THR A 214 -17.70 -7.19 17.68
C THR A 214 -18.35 -8.44 18.25
N ILE A 215 -19.34 -9.04 17.58
CA ILE A 215 -19.77 -10.40 17.90
C ILE A 215 -18.88 -11.32 17.09
N PRO A 216 -17.89 -12.01 17.70
CA PRO A 216 -16.93 -12.78 16.93
C PRO A 216 -17.64 -13.96 16.27
N VAL A 217 -17.63 -13.95 14.93
CA VAL A 217 -17.96 -15.10 14.10
C VAL A 217 -16.72 -15.99 13.97
N LEU A 218 -15.53 -15.40 14.04
CA LEU A 218 -14.25 -16.08 13.98
C LEU A 218 -13.32 -15.57 15.10
N ILE A 219 -12.57 -16.50 15.71
CA ILE A 219 -11.55 -16.23 16.72
C ILE A 219 -10.26 -16.88 16.26
N GLU A 220 -9.24 -16.05 16.04
CA GLU A 220 -7.95 -16.48 15.50
C GLU A 220 -6.83 -16.31 16.56
N PRO A 221 -6.37 -17.41 17.18
CA PRO A 221 -5.32 -17.34 18.18
C PRO A 221 -3.95 -17.15 17.52
N ARG A 222 -3.12 -16.30 18.09
CA ARG A 222 -1.71 -16.07 17.72
C ARG A 222 -0.85 -15.93 18.97
N LEU A 223 0.45 -16.04 18.79
CA LEU A 223 1.44 -15.75 19.83
C LEU A 223 2.18 -14.48 19.45
N ALA A 224 2.40 -13.61 20.44
CA ALA A 224 3.33 -12.49 20.31
C ALA A 224 4.75 -13.01 20.04
N ASP A 225 5.48 -12.34 19.17
CA ASP A 225 6.91 -12.57 19.01
C ASP A 225 7.70 -12.05 20.24
N THR A 226 9.02 -12.18 20.18
CA THR A 226 9.91 -11.73 21.26
C THR A 226 9.93 -10.21 21.46
N ARG A 227 9.43 -9.44 20.48
CA ARG A 227 9.31 -7.98 20.54
C ARG A 227 7.95 -7.54 21.08
N GLY A 228 7.05 -8.47 21.37
CA GLY A 228 5.71 -8.13 21.81
C GLY A 228 4.83 -7.65 20.66
N VAL A 229 4.89 -8.35 19.53
CA VAL A 229 4.07 -8.07 18.34
C VAL A 229 3.42 -9.36 17.84
N ALA A 230 2.13 -9.32 17.53
CA ALA A 230 1.43 -10.42 16.87
C ALA A 230 0.79 -9.93 15.56
N THR A 231 0.95 -10.70 14.48
CA THR A 231 0.34 -10.40 13.18
C THR A 231 -0.65 -11.47 12.78
N TRP A 232 -1.74 -11.05 12.15
CA TRP A 232 -2.72 -11.93 11.55
C TRP A 232 -2.96 -11.54 10.10
N SER A 233 -3.00 -12.54 9.23
CA SER A 233 -3.25 -12.40 7.80
C SER A 233 -4.41 -13.29 7.40
N ALA A 234 -5.29 -12.79 6.52
CA ALA A 234 -6.34 -13.58 5.92
C ALA A 234 -6.63 -13.15 4.48
N PRO A 235 -6.94 -14.10 3.58
CA PRO A 235 -7.32 -13.77 2.22
C PRO A 235 -8.69 -13.09 2.18
N VAL A 236 -8.82 -12.10 1.30
CA VAL A 236 -10.07 -11.51 0.84
C VAL A 236 -10.34 -12.09 -0.55
N PRO A 237 -11.38 -12.92 -0.72
CA PRO A 237 -11.68 -13.55 -2.00
C PRO A 237 -11.78 -12.56 -3.16
N ASN A 238 -11.39 -12.98 -4.36
CA ASN A 238 -11.55 -12.19 -5.56
C ASN A 238 -13.01 -12.21 -6.04
N SER A 239 -13.89 -11.50 -5.32
CA SER A 239 -15.32 -11.42 -5.62
C SER A 239 -15.81 -9.97 -5.52
N ALA A 240 -16.40 -9.47 -6.60
CA ALA A 240 -16.97 -8.12 -6.66
C ALA A 240 -18.07 -7.88 -5.61
N SER A 241 -18.75 -8.93 -5.13
CA SER A 241 -19.75 -8.83 -4.06
C SER A 241 -19.17 -8.40 -2.71
N LEU A 242 -17.85 -8.52 -2.52
CA LEU A 242 -17.17 -8.08 -1.32
C LEU A 242 -16.79 -6.60 -1.35
N LEU A 243 -16.91 -5.92 -2.49
CA LEU A 243 -16.56 -4.50 -2.58
C LEU A 243 -17.41 -3.67 -1.61
N GLY A 244 -16.74 -2.92 -0.74
CA GLY A 244 -17.41 -2.14 0.30
C GLY A 244 -18.00 -2.95 1.45
N ALA A 245 -17.84 -4.28 1.45
CA ALA A 245 -18.19 -5.11 2.60
C ALA A 245 -17.38 -4.67 3.82
N ARG A 246 -17.97 -4.84 5.01
CA ARG A 246 -17.38 -4.38 6.26
C ARG A 246 -17.27 -5.50 7.27
N TRP A 247 -16.22 -5.45 8.07
CA TRP A 247 -16.08 -6.29 9.25
C TRP A 247 -15.30 -5.55 10.33
N VAL A 248 -15.52 -5.97 11.57
CA VAL A 248 -14.90 -5.39 12.74
C VAL A 248 -13.96 -6.39 13.38
N VAL A 249 -12.73 -5.94 13.62
CA VAL A 249 -11.69 -6.73 14.28
C VAL A 249 -11.30 -6.08 15.60
N GLN A 250 -11.18 -6.88 16.65
CA GLN A 250 -10.63 -6.47 17.95
C GLN A 250 -9.63 -7.49 18.44
N ALA A 251 -8.59 -7.08 19.15
CA ALA A 251 -7.64 -7.99 19.76
C ALA A 251 -7.88 -8.11 21.27
N ALA A 252 -7.83 -9.34 21.77
CA ALA A 252 -7.92 -9.65 23.20
C ALA A 252 -6.68 -10.43 23.65
N ILE A 253 -6.15 -10.08 24.81
CA ILE A 253 -5.03 -10.75 25.46
C ILE A 253 -5.59 -11.58 26.60
N PRO A 254 -5.57 -12.92 26.54
CA PRO A 254 -6.00 -13.77 27.65
C PRO A 254 -5.06 -13.65 28.87
N GLY A 255 -5.62 -13.73 30.07
CA GLY A 255 -4.86 -13.81 31.33
C GLY A 255 -5.60 -14.58 32.41
N GLY A 256 -5.00 -15.67 32.89
CA GLY A 256 -5.65 -16.58 33.84
C GLY A 256 -6.93 -17.17 33.24
N SER A 257 -8.05 -17.07 33.97
CA SER A 257 -9.35 -17.59 33.53
C SER A 257 -10.18 -16.61 32.69
N LEU A 258 -9.67 -15.41 32.37
CA LEU A 258 -10.43 -14.35 31.69
C LEU A 258 -9.52 -13.53 30.72
N ILE A 259 -10.03 -12.44 30.12
CA ILE A 259 -9.30 -11.49 29.23
C ILE A 259 -8.44 -10.47 30.03
N ASP A 260 -7.11 -10.52 30.01
CA ASP A 260 -6.25 -9.54 30.68
C ASP A 260 -6.38 -8.11 30.12
N ALA A 261 -6.38 -7.97 28.79
CA ALA A 261 -6.41 -6.68 28.12
C ALA A 261 -7.14 -6.77 26.77
N MET A 262 -7.61 -5.63 26.24
CA MET A 262 -8.20 -5.55 24.90
C MET A 262 -7.80 -4.28 24.16
N SER A 263 -7.70 -4.37 22.85
CA SER A 263 -7.48 -3.20 22.02
C SER A 263 -8.80 -2.44 21.82
N GLY A 264 -8.73 -1.24 21.23
CA GLY A 264 -9.86 -0.74 20.45
C GLY A 264 -10.15 -1.67 19.27
N ALA A 265 -11.18 -1.39 18.48
CA ALA A 265 -11.47 -2.17 17.29
C ALA A 265 -11.15 -1.39 16.01
N LEU A 266 -10.99 -2.13 14.92
CA LEU A 266 -10.92 -1.60 13.57
C LEU A 266 -12.20 -1.99 12.82
N ASP A 267 -12.92 -0.98 12.34
CA ASP A 267 -13.97 -1.12 11.34
C ASP A 267 -13.30 -1.04 9.96
N LEU A 268 -13.23 -2.19 9.31
CA LEU A 268 -12.56 -2.39 8.02
C LEU A 268 -13.59 -2.38 6.91
N GLN A 269 -13.28 -1.72 5.81
CA GLN A 269 -14.06 -1.71 4.58
C GLN A 269 -13.18 -2.20 3.42
N VAL A 270 -13.70 -3.15 2.65
CA VAL A 270 -13.00 -3.74 1.51
C VAL A 270 -12.93 -2.75 0.34
N GLY A 271 -11.71 -2.53 -0.14
CA GLY A 271 -11.42 -1.78 -1.36
C GLY A 271 -11.17 -2.67 -2.58
N GLU A 272 -11.01 -2.02 -3.73
CA GLU A 272 -10.66 -2.61 -5.02
C GLU A 272 -9.52 -1.80 -5.65
N ARG A 273 -8.60 -2.51 -6.32
CA ARG A 273 -7.34 -1.99 -6.86
C ARG A 273 -7.50 -1.50 -8.29
#